data_AF-K0Q1F2-F1
#
_entry.id   AF-K0Q1F2-F1
#
_cell.length_a   1.000
_cell.length_b   1.000
_cell.length_c   1.000
_cell.angle_alpha   90.00
_cell.angle_beta   90.00
_cell.angle_gamma   90.00
#
_symmetry.space_group_name_H-M   'P 1'
#
loop_
_entity.id
_entity.type
_entity.pdbx_description
1 polymer ?
#
loop_
_entity_poly.entity_id
_entity_poly.type
_entity_poly.pdbx_seq_one_letter_code
_entity_poly.pdbx_strand_id
1 'polypeptide(L)'
;MAFDRMLVETMTPIWPLLDGEEKPMVITQVASSVTRAIAIAPFHIRLPVKSASLFLSFCIVFISVGAGGPLARNRRAERFYHLLQRFPGPVGSVVLLYRSMTLLAFYEQTPVAEKLLRTQALNRVKRLEYERHFSPK
;
A
#
# COMPACT_ATOMS: atom_id res chain seq x y z
N MET A 1 11.26 -5.56 11.44
CA MET A 1 10.13 -5.75 12.37
C MET A 1 9.03 -6.50 11.63
N ALA A 2 8.56 -7.64 12.13
CA ALA A 2 7.53 -8.43 11.44
C ALA A 2 6.20 -7.68 11.27
N PHE A 3 5.92 -6.74 12.18
CA PHE A 3 4.72 -5.92 12.22
C PHE A 3 4.64 -4.86 11.12
N ASP A 4 5.73 -4.13 10.88
CA ASP A 4 5.79 -3.13 9.81
C ASP A 4 5.53 -3.76 8.44
N ARG A 5 6.10 -4.95 8.21
CA ARG A 5 5.89 -5.73 6.98
C ARG A 5 4.42 -6.10 6.79
N MET A 6 3.74 -6.57 7.83
CA MET A 6 2.33 -6.93 7.77
C MET A 6 1.43 -5.72 7.47
N LEU A 7 1.75 -4.55 8.03
CA LEU A 7 1.04 -3.30 7.73
C LEU A 7 1.28 -2.84 6.28
N VAL A 8 2.52 -2.91 5.81
CA VAL A 8 2.84 -2.55 4.42
C VAL A 8 2.18 -3.48 3.43
N GLU A 9 2.24 -4.80 3.66
CA GLU A 9 1.58 -5.82 2.83
C GLU A 9 0.08 -5.57 2.66
N THR A 10 -0.59 -5.15 3.74
CA THR A 10 -2.02 -4.88 3.74
C THR A 10 -2.39 -3.49 3.19
N MET A 11 -1.48 -2.51 3.27
CA MET A 11 -1.66 -1.18 2.69
C MET A 11 -1.20 -1.06 1.23
N THR A 12 -0.45 -2.04 0.72
CA THR A 12 0.03 -2.03 -0.67
C THR A 12 -1.17 -2.14 -1.60
N PRO A 13 -1.34 -1.22 -2.57
CA PRO A 13 -2.49 -1.25 -3.46
C PRO A 13 -2.51 -2.53 -4.30
N ILE A 14 -3.71 -3.06 -4.53
CA ILE A 14 -3.90 -4.16 -5.48
C ILE A 14 -3.68 -3.60 -6.88
N TRP A 15 -2.59 -3.99 -7.53
CA TRP A 15 -2.25 -3.55 -8.87
C TRP A 15 -2.39 -4.70 -9.88
N PRO A 16 -3.39 -4.65 -10.78
CA PRO A 16 -3.68 -5.77 -11.69
C PRO A 16 -2.63 -5.96 -12.79
N LEU A 17 -1.78 -4.96 -13.04
CA LEU A 17 -0.73 -5.05 -14.06
C LEU A 17 0.55 -5.72 -13.54
N LEU A 18 0.70 -5.94 -12.23
CA LEU A 18 1.87 -6.63 -11.69
C LEU A 18 1.70 -8.14 -11.85
N ASP A 19 2.70 -8.79 -12.44
CA ASP A 19 2.66 -10.22 -12.69
C ASP A 19 2.86 -11.01 -11.39
N GLY A 20 2.51 -12.31 -11.40
CA GLY A 20 2.44 -13.14 -10.18
C GLY A 20 3.73 -13.19 -9.37
N GLU A 21 4.89 -13.22 -10.04
CA GLU A 21 6.23 -13.22 -9.44
C GLU A 21 6.69 -11.79 -9.03
N GLU A 22 6.28 -10.77 -9.77
CA GLU A 22 6.66 -9.38 -9.52
C GLU A 22 5.98 -8.82 -8.27
N LYS A 23 4.73 -9.24 -8.03
CA LYS A 23 3.93 -8.78 -6.89
C LYS A 23 4.58 -9.03 -5.52
N PRO A 24 5.02 -10.25 -5.16
CA PRO A 24 5.72 -10.47 -3.89
C PRO A 24 7.07 -9.75 -3.83
N MET A 25 7.78 -9.63 -4.95
CA MET A 25 9.04 -8.88 -5.01
C MET A 25 8.83 -7.39 -4.70
N VAL A 26 7.86 -6.75 -5.36
CA VAL A 26 7.51 -5.33 -5.13
C VAL A 26 7.09 -5.12 -3.68
N ILE A 27 6.22 -5.99 -3.14
CA ILE A 27 5.76 -5.91 -1.75
C ILE A 27 6.94 -5.99 -0.77
N THR A 28 7.87 -6.91 -0.99
CA THR A 28 9.04 -7.07 -0.10
C THR A 28 9.99 -5.87 -0.18
N GLN A 29 10.21 -5.30 -1.37
CA GLN A 29 11.03 -4.10 -1.57
C GLN A 29 10.40 -2.87 -0.92
N VAL A 30 9.09 -2.68 -1.10
CA VAL A 30 8.33 -1.60 -0.45
C VAL A 30 8.39 -1.74 1.07
N ALA A 31 8.17 -2.94 1.61
CA ALA A 31 8.26 -3.19 3.05
C ALA A 31 9.66 -2.90 3.60
N SER A 32 10.71 -3.29 2.87
CA SER A 32 12.10 -3.00 3.24
C SER A 32 12.38 -1.49 3.27
N SER A 33 11.93 -0.76 2.24
CA SER A 33 12.12 0.69 2.12
C SER A 33 11.42 1.44 3.26
N VAL A 34 10.14 1.15 3.49
CA VAL A 34 9.34 1.77 4.56
C VAL A 34 9.94 1.45 5.95
N THR A 35 10.31 0.19 6.19
CA THR A 35 10.92 -0.21 7.47
C THR A 35 12.24 0.51 7.72
N ARG A 36 13.08 0.64 6.69
CA ARG A 36 14.36 1.36 6.78
C ARG A 36 14.13 2.84 7.07
N ALA A 37 13.19 3.48 6.37
CA ALA A 37 12.87 4.89 6.56
C ALA A 37 12.37 5.19 7.99
N ILE A 38 11.58 4.28 8.58
CA ILE A 38 11.15 4.39 9.98
C ILE A 38 12.31 4.15 10.96
N ALA A 39 13.23 3.24 10.64
CA ALA A 39 14.37 2.93 11.49
C ALA A 39 15.34 4.11 11.63
N ILE A 40 15.53 4.90 10.57
CA ILE A 40 16.40 6.09 10.56
C ILE A 40 15.70 7.36 11.07
N ALA A 41 14.39 7.31 11.33
CA ALA A 41 13.65 8.47 11.80
C ALA A 41 14.11 8.92 13.20
N PRO A 42 14.02 10.23 13.51
CA PRO A 42 14.28 10.76 14.84
C PRO A 42 13.48 10.02 15.93
N PHE A 43 14.05 9.91 17.13
CA PHE A 43 13.49 9.12 18.22
C PHE A 43 12.04 9.49 18.59
N HIS A 44 11.70 10.78 18.56
CA HIS A 44 10.37 11.30 18.84
C HIS A 44 9.31 10.90 17.79
N ILE A 45 9.73 10.50 16.59
CA ILE A 45 8.86 9.92 15.56
C ILE A 45 8.85 8.39 15.69
N ARG A 46 10.03 7.81 15.91
CA ARG A 46 10.21 6.35 15.97
C ARG A 46 9.41 5.69 17.09
N LEU A 47 9.36 6.30 18.29
CA LEU A 47 8.65 5.73 19.45
C LEU A 47 7.13 5.66 19.23
N PRO A 48 6.43 6.76 18.88
CA PRO A 48 5.00 6.72 18.60
C PRO A 48 4.66 5.76 17.46
N VAL A 49 5.46 5.76 16.39
CA VAL A 49 5.28 4.88 15.24
C VAL A 49 5.38 3.42 15.67
N LYS A 50 6.43 3.03 16.41
CA LYS A 50 6.55 1.65 16.92
C LYS A 50 5.39 1.25 17.82
N SER A 51 4.99 2.11 18.75
CA SER A 51 3.89 1.83 19.67
C SER A 51 2.57 1.64 18.92
N ALA A 52 2.26 2.54 18.00
CA ALA A 52 1.07 2.45 17.15
C ALA A 52 1.11 1.20 16.24
N SER A 53 2.26 0.87 15.66
CA SER A 53 2.41 -0.34 14.83
C SER A 53 2.21 -1.62 15.60
N LEU A 54 2.67 -1.65 16.86
CA LEU A 54 2.43 -2.77 17.77
C LEU A 54 0.93 -2.89 18.08
N PHE A 55 0.28 -1.78 18.44
CA PHE A 55 -1.16 -1.72 18.71
C PHE A 55 -1.99 -2.15 17.49
N LEU A 56 -1.67 -1.62 16.31
CA LEU A 56 -2.32 -1.97 15.04
C LEU A 56 -2.16 -3.45 14.72
N SER A 57 -0.97 -4.00 14.92
CA SER A 57 -0.72 -5.42 14.68
C SER A 57 -1.50 -6.31 15.64
N PHE A 58 -1.57 -5.95 16.92
CA PHE A 58 -2.43 -6.63 17.88
C PHE A 58 -3.89 -6.61 17.44
N CYS A 59 -4.40 -5.47 16.96
CA CYS A 59 -5.76 -5.37 16.47
C CYS A 59 -6.00 -6.24 15.22
N ILE A 60 -5.06 -6.25 14.26
CA ILE A 60 -5.18 -7.08 13.07
C ILE A 60 -5.15 -8.56 13.44
N VAL A 61 -4.26 -8.96 14.36
CA VAL A 61 -4.20 -10.34 14.86
C VAL A 61 -5.51 -10.72 15.54
N PHE A 62 -6.04 -9.90 16.44
CA PHE A 62 -7.32 -10.16 17.12
C PHE A 62 -8.50 -10.30 16.15
N ILE A 63 -8.55 -9.49 15.11
CA ILE A 63 -9.61 -9.53 14.10
C ILE A 63 -9.45 -10.72 13.13
N SER A 64 -8.20 -11.16 12.94
CA SER A 64 -7.83 -12.31 12.08
C SER A 64 -7.99 -13.65 12.79
N VAL A 65 -7.77 -13.71 14.11
CA VAL A 65 -8.05 -14.89 14.94
C VAL A 65 -9.57 -15.10 14.93
N GLY A 66 -10.02 -16.15 14.21
CA GLY A 66 -11.43 -16.45 13.98
C GLY A 66 -11.96 -16.05 12.60
N ALA A 67 -11.12 -15.56 11.68
CA ALA A 67 -11.48 -15.39 10.28
C ALA A 67 -11.12 -16.67 9.51
N GLY A 68 -12.12 -17.48 9.17
CA GLY A 68 -11.94 -18.69 8.37
C GLY A 68 -11.35 -18.38 6.99
N GLY A 69 -10.05 -18.67 6.83
CA GLY A 69 -9.33 -18.65 5.56
C GLY A 69 -8.68 -17.31 5.13
N PRO A 70 -7.69 -17.35 4.20
CA PRO A 70 -6.89 -16.17 3.78
C PRO A 70 -7.72 -15.01 3.19
N LEU A 71 -8.79 -15.33 2.47
CA LEU A 71 -9.68 -14.34 1.85
C LEU A 71 -10.53 -13.58 2.88
N ALA A 72 -11.01 -14.26 3.93
CA ALA A 72 -11.76 -13.63 5.02
C ALA A 72 -10.85 -12.72 5.86
N ARG A 73 -9.60 -13.13 6.06
CA ARG A 73 -8.56 -12.34 6.72
C ARG A 73 -8.29 -11.03 5.97
N ASN A 74 -8.14 -11.06 4.65
CA ASN A 74 -7.91 -9.85 3.85
C ASN A 74 -9.10 -8.87 3.91
N ARG A 75 -10.34 -9.37 3.75
CA ARG A 75 -11.55 -8.51 3.84
C ARG A 75 -11.74 -7.89 5.22
N ARG A 76 -11.42 -8.62 6.30
CA ARG A 76 -11.51 -8.07 7.66
C ARG A 76 -10.41 -7.06 7.95
N ALA A 77 -9.19 -7.29 7.46
CA ALA A 77 -8.12 -6.30 7.53
C ALA A 77 -8.52 -5.01 6.81
N GLU A 78 -9.09 -5.10 5.60
CA GLU A 78 -9.57 -3.95 4.83
C GLU A 78 -10.67 -3.15 5.56
N ARG A 79 -11.64 -3.83 6.18
CA ARG A 79 -12.66 -3.15 7.04
C ARG A 79 -12.04 -2.49 8.26
N PHE A 80 -11.07 -3.13 8.89
CA PHE A 80 -10.35 -2.57 10.03
C PHE A 80 -9.57 -1.31 9.62
N TYR A 81 -8.95 -1.31 8.43
CA TYR A 81 -8.32 -0.12 7.87
C TYR A 81 -9.30 1.02 7.62
N HIS A 82 -10.48 0.72 7.07
CA HIS A 82 -11.52 1.73 6.89
C HIS A 82 -12.00 2.32 8.23
N LEU A 83 -12.10 1.49 9.27
CA LEU A 83 -12.42 1.96 10.62
C LEU A 83 -11.31 2.86 11.17
N LEU A 84 -10.05 2.44 11.06
CA LEU A 84 -8.88 3.21 11.52
C LEU A 84 -8.74 4.56 10.82
N GLN A 85 -9.00 4.62 9.52
CA GLN A 85 -8.97 5.88 8.76
C GLN A 85 -10.04 6.87 9.22
N ARG A 86 -11.08 6.40 9.92
CA ARG A 86 -12.17 7.22 10.43
C ARG A 86 -11.89 7.77 11.84
N PHE A 87 -10.82 7.34 12.51
CA PHE A 87 -10.43 7.86 13.82
C PHE A 87 -9.55 9.12 13.67
N PRO A 88 -10.04 10.32 14.01
CA PRO A 88 -9.20 11.50 14.13
C PRO A 88 -8.32 11.35 15.38
N GLY A 89 -7.03 11.11 15.20
CA GLY A 89 -6.10 10.96 16.33
C GLY A 89 -4.71 10.44 15.92
N PRO A 90 -3.81 10.26 16.91
CA PRO A 90 -2.42 9.84 16.67
C PRO A 90 -2.32 8.54 15.87
N VAL A 91 -3.24 7.60 16.09
CA VAL A 91 -3.32 6.34 15.35
C VAL A 91 -3.66 6.59 13.88
N GLY A 92 -4.62 7.46 13.60
CA GLY A 92 -4.99 7.85 12.22
C GLY A 92 -3.82 8.49 11.48
N SER A 93 -3.06 9.36 12.15
CA SER A 93 -1.85 9.98 11.57
C SER A 93 -0.76 8.95 11.26
N VAL A 94 -0.54 7.96 12.12
CA VAL A 94 0.42 6.87 11.85
C VAL A 94 -0.06 6.00 10.69
N VAL A 95 -1.34 5.66 10.64
CA VAL A 95 -1.92 4.91 9.51
C VAL A 95 -1.77 5.68 8.20
N LEU A 96 -2.03 6.99 8.21
CA LEU A 96 -1.83 7.86 7.05
C LEU A 96 -0.35 7.94 6.64
N LEU A 97 0.56 8.02 7.61
CA LEU A 97 2.00 8.02 7.38
C LEU A 97 2.44 6.72 6.69
N TYR A 98 2.10 5.56 7.26
CA TYR A 98 2.41 4.26 6.64
C TYR A 98 1.79 4.14 5.26
N ARG A 99 0.54 4.57 5.07
CA ARG A 99 -0.12 4.52 3.76
C ARG A 99 0.59 5.40 2.73
N SER A 100 0.97 6.61 3.12
CA SER A 100 1.65 7.56 2.23
C SER A 100 3.04 7.07 1.85
N MET A 101 3.81 6.57 2.83
CA MET A 101 5.13 5.98 2.58
C MET A 101 5.05 4.71 1.74
N THR A 102 4.06 3.86 1.99
CA THR A 102 3.82 2.64 1.21
C THR A 102 3.46 2.99 -0.24
N LEU A 103 2.56 3.96 -0.46
CA LEU A 103 2.20 4.40 -1.81
C LEU A 103 3.39 5.01 -2.53
N LEU A 104 4.13 5.91 -1.88
CA LEU A 104 5.30 6.54 -2.48
C LEU A 104 6.34 5.47 -2.87
N ALA A 105 6.73 4.61 -1.92
CA ALA A 105 7.69 3.56 -2.17
C ALA A 105 7.22 2.53 -3.21
N PHE A 106 5.90 2.31 -3.33
CA PHE A 106 5.32 1.46 -4.37
C PHE A 106 5.47 2.07 -5.76
N TYR A 107 5.19 3.36 -5.93
CA TYR A 107 5.34 4.06 -7.20
C TYR A 107 6.80 4.30 -7.61
N GLU A 108 7.72 4.32 -6.64
CA GLU A 108 9.16 4.39 -6.90
C GLU A 108 9.75 3.06 -7.40
N GLN A 109 9.04 1.93 -7.31
CA GLN A 109 9.57 0.66 -7.83
C GLN A 109 9.60 0.68 -9.36
N THR A 110 10.77 0.36 -9.93
CA THR A 110 11.01 0.25 -11.38
C THR A 110 9.92 -0.52 -12.14
N PRO A 111 9.49 -1.73 -11.74
CA PRO A 111 8.45 -2.47 -12.48
C PRO A 111 7.09 -1.74 -12.48
N VAL A 112 6.78 -1.00 -11.41
CA VAL A 112 5.54 -0.21 -11.31
C VAL A 112 5.63 1.02 -12.21
N ALA A 113 6.75 1.74 -12.15
CA ALA A 113 7.00 2.93 -12.96
C ALA A 113 6.99 2.61 -14.47
N GLU A 114 7.63 1.53 -14.90
CA GLU A 114 7.65 1.10 -16.30
C GLU A 114 6.24 0.78 -16.82
N LYS A 115 5.45 0.02 -16.04
CA LYS A 115 4.08 -0.34 -16.41
C LYS A 115 3.15 0.86 -16.44
N LEU A 116 3.33 1.83 -15.54
CA LEU A 116 2.63 3.11 -15.56
C LEU A 116 2.92 3.91 -16.83
N LEU A 117 4.20 4.08 -17.18
CA LEU A 117 4.60 4.83 -18.36
C LEU A 117 4.10 4.17 -19.65
N ARG A 118 4.20 2.84 -19.76
CA ARG A 118 3.65 2.10 -20.90
C ARG A 118 2.13 2.28 -21.02
N THR A 119 1.39 2.19 -19.91
CA THR A 119 -0.07 2.35 -19.90
C THR A 119 -0.48 3.77 -20.32
N GLN A 120 0.22 4.79 -19.83
CA GLN A 120 -0.04 6.19 -20.21
C GLN A 120 0.22 6.44 -21.70
N ALA A 121 1.31 5.91 -22.25
CA ALA A 121 1.62 6.02 -23.67
C ALA A 121 0.52 5.35 -24.52
N LEU A 122 0.07 4.16 -24.13
CA LEU A 122 -0.95 3.40 -24.85
C LEU A 122 -2.32 4.08 -24.81
N ASN A 123 -2.69 4.69 -23.68
CA ASN A 123 -3.91 5.48 -23.54
C ASN A 123 -3.87 6.76 -24.39
N ARG A 124 -2.71 7.41 -24.50
CA ARG A 124 -2.54 8.60 -25.35
C ARG A 124 -2.73 8.25 -26.83
N VAL A 125 -2.17 7.11 -27.29
CA VAL A 125 -2.36 6.64 -28.66
C VAL A 125 -3.83 6.32 -28.96
N LYS A 126 -4.51 5.59 -28.07
CA LYS A 126 -5.95 5.29 -28.21
C LYS A 126 -6.81 6.55 -28.29
N ARG A 127 -6.47 7.58 -27.50
CA ARG A 127 -7.18 8.87 -27.54
C ARG A 127 -7.05 9.56 -28.90
N LEU A 128 -5.84 9.58 -29.46
CA LEU A 128 -5.57 10.20 -30.76
C LEU A 128 -6.22 9.42 -31.93
N GLU A 129 -6.34 8.11 -31.78
CA GLU A 129 -7.07 7.27 -32.75
C GLU A 129 -8.58 7.52 -32.68
N TYR A 130 -9.13 7.65 -31.46
CA TYR A 130 -10.52 8.01 -31.25
C TYR A 130 -10.85 9.41 -31.82
N GLU A 131 -10.02 10.41 -31.53
CA GLU A 131 -10.18 11.77 -32.07
C GLU A 131 -10.10 11.79 -33.60
N ARG A 132 -9.22 10.99 -34.22
CA ARG A 132 -9.17 10.84 -35.69
C ARG A 132 -10.42 10.20 -36.27
N HIS A 133 -11.07 9.29 -35.54
CA HIS A 133 -12.25 8.59 -36.03
C HIS A 133 -13.56 9.37 -35.85
N PHE A 134 -13.62 10.28 -34.87
CA PHE A 134 -14.85 10.98 -34.48
C PHE A 134 -14.81 12.51 -34.65
N SER A 135 -13.75 13.10 -35.20
CA SER A 135 -13.76 14.53 -35.54
C SER A 135 -14.58 14.78 -36.82
N PRO A 136 -15.74 15.47 -36.76
CA PRO A 136 -16.47 15.87 -37.95
C PRO A 136 -15.63 16.92 -38.72
N LYS A 137 -15.55 16.75 -40.03
CA LYS A 137 -14.99 17.75 -40.96
C LYS A 137 -15.89 18.99 -41.02
#